data_AF-A0A179B5E0-F1
#
_entry.id   AF-A0A179B5E0-F1
#
_cell.length_a   1.000
_cell.length_b   1.000
_cell.length_c   1.000
_cell.angle_alpha   90.00
_cell.angle_beta   90.00
_cell.angle_gamma   90.00
#
_symmetry.space_group_name_H-M   'P 1'
#
loop_
_entity.id
_entity.type
_entity.pdbx_description
1 polymer ?
#
loop_
_entity_poly.entity_id
_entity_poly.type
_entity_poly.pdbx_seq_one_letter_code
_entity_poly.pdbx_strand_id
1 'polypeptide(L)'
;MSDEDLSAADFSRVLSKLPEGLPISDGYDARRSGSDRLLAEENWYSSPKQSMVSWYEDLESPDGSARKRRSLEARVGWNRSTSPQGMLWIAEALGEDTATLNEAVEEASRRKRLTSQCSAIRRSIPWARIAELLAAHREETQGHFKKGAKSLAKGAGSKLAGWLSGRRRDC
;
A
#
# COMPACT_ATOMS: atom_id res chain seq x y z
N MET A 1 12.64 13.19 8.66
CA MET A 1 12.49 13.23 7.18
C MET A 1 11.15 13.86 6.92
N SER A 2 11.14 15.04 6.33
CA SER A 2 9.92 15.84 6.09
C SER A 2 8.94 15.06 5.20
N ASP A 3 7.66 15.15 5.51
CA ASP A 3 6.51 14.55 4.81
C ASP A 3 6.34 15.03 3.34
N GLU A 4 7.29 15.79 2.79
CA GLU A 4 7.09 16.63 1.62
C GLU A 4 7.60 16.06 0.28
N ASP A 5 8.44 15.01 0.28
CA ASP A 5 9.16 14.61 -0.95
C ASP A 5 8.90 13.17 -1.45
N LEU A 6 7.83 12.50 -1.01
CA LEU A 6 7.54 11.16 -1.54
C LEU A 6 7.00 11.26 -2.97
N SER A 7 7.80 10.77 -3.93
CA SER A 7 7.38 10.69 -5.32
C SER A 7 6.25 9.67 -5.51
N ALA A 8 5.35 9.94 -6.46
CA ALA A 8 4.32 9.01 -6.90
C ALA A 8 4.94 7.70 -7.41
N ALA A 9 6.11 7.79 -8.05
CA ALA A 9 6.95 6.67 -8.45
C ALA A 9 7.28 5.75 -7.28
N ASP A 10 7.88 6.32 -6.23
CA ASP A 10 8.33 5.55 -5.08
C ASP A 10 7.15 5.00 -4.29
N PHE A 11 6.04 5.74 -4.28
CA PHE A 11 4.82 5.24 -3.68
C PHE A 11 4.23 4.06 -4.46
N SER A 12 4.13 4.13 -5.79
CA SER A 12 3.67 3.01 -6.62
C SER A 12 4.53 1.75 -6.42
N ARG A 13 5.86 1.90 -6.33
CA ARG A 13 6.80 0.80 -6.06
C ARG A 13 6.55 0.16 -4.71
N VAL A 14 6.21 0.95 -3.68
CA VAL A 14 5.83 0.40 -2.38
C VAL A 14 4.50 -0.35 -2.49
N LEU A 15 3.47 0.29 -3.06
CA LEU A 15 2.14 -0.29 -3.22
C LEU A 15 2.16 -1.63 -4.00
N SER A 16 3.02 -1.74 -5.01
CA SER A 16 3.16 -2.97 -5.81
C SER A 16 3.56 -4.21 -4.99
N LYS A 17 4.23 -4.01 -3.85
CA LYS A 17 4.71 -5.08 -2.96
C LYS A 17 3.71 -5.45 -1.86
N LEU A 18 2.65 -4.66 -1.70
CA LEU A 18 1.63 -4.90 -0.69
C LEU A 18 0.68 -6.05 -1.11
N PRO A 19 -0.06 -6.64 -0.15
CA PRO A 19 -1.04 -7.70 -0.44
C PRO A 19 -2.10 -7.27 -1.47
N GLU A 20 -2.58 -8.25 -2.24
CA GLU A 20 -3.55 -8.02 -3.30
C GLU A 20 -4.97 -7.76 -2.76
N GLY A 21 -5.41 -8.58 -1.81
CA GLY A 21 -6.75 -8.55 -1.21
C GLY A 21 -6.68 -8.48 0.31
N LEU A 22 -7.62 -7.74 0.89
CA LEU A 22 -7.71 -7.45 2.31
C LEU A 22 -9.18 -7.36 2.75
N PRO A 23 -9.54 -7.88 3.93
CA PRO A 23 -10.93 -8.16 4.28
C PRO A 23 -11.86 -6.92 4.31
N ILE A 24 -11.37 -5.75 4.73
CA ILE A 24 -12.22 -4.56 4.88
C ILE A 24 -12.41 -3.88 3.52
N SER A 25 -11.32 -3.64 2.79
CA SER A 25 -11.36 -2.99 1.48
C SER A 25 -11.94 -3.88 0.38
N ASP A 26 -11.78 -5.21 0.45
CA ASP A 26 -12.47 -6.15 -0.44
C ASP A 26 -13.97 -6.22 -0.13
N GLY A 27 -14.34 -6.10 1.15
CA GLY A 27 -15.73 -6.06 1.60
C GLY A 27 -16.44 -4.74 1.31
N TYR A 28 -15.69 -3.67 1.01
CA TYR A 28 -16.25 -2.36 0.72
C TYR A 28 -16.79 -2.27 -0.70
N ASP A 29 -18.11 -2.20 -0.82
CA ASP A 29 -18.78 -1.88 -2.08
C ASP A 29 -19.23 -0.42 -2.10
N ALA A 30 -18.46 0.42 -2.79
CA ALA A 30 -18.76 1.84 -3.01
C ALA A 30 -20.16 2.08 -3.61
N ARG A 31 -20.73 1.07 -4.29
CA ARG A 31 -21.99 1.13 -5.04
C ARG A 31 -23.21 0.78 -4.17
N ARG A 32 -22.99 0.22 -2.97
CA ARG A 32 -24.07 -0.17 -2.03
C ARG A 32 -24.86 1.03 -1.49
N SER A 33 -24.32 2.25 -1.62
CA SER A 33 -24.99 3.50 -1.22
C SER A 33 -25.98 4.02 -2.30
N GLY A 34 -26.92 3.18 -2.72
CA GLY A 34 -28.20 3.60 -3.31
C GLY A 34 -28.17 4.48 -4.58
N SER A 35 -27.29 4.22 -5.56
CA SER A 35 -27.41 4.83 -6.89
C SER A 35 -27.19 3.82 -8.02
N ASP A 36 -27.94 4.07 -9.09
CA ASP A 36 -28.26 3.25 -10.25
C ASP A 36 -27.15 2.32 -10.79
N ARG A 37 -27.58 1.12 -11.20
CA ARG A 37 -26.75 0.01 -11.74
C ARG A 37 -26.04 0.36 -13.06
N LEU A 38 -26.23 1.58 -13.56
CA LEU A 38 -25.85 2.08 -14.89
C LEU A 38 -24.54 2.89 -14.91
N LEU A 39 -23.91 3.12 -13.76
CA LEU A 39 -22.54 3.65 -13.69
C LEU A 39 -21.65 2.57 -13.07
N ALA A 40 -21.50 1.45 -13.76
CA ALA A 40 -20.36 0.60 -13.49
C ALA A 40 -19.11 1.49 -13.63
N GLU A 41 -18.28 1.58 -12.59
CA GLU A 41 -16.85 1.72 -12.87
C GLU A 41 -16.56 0.54 -13.79
N GLU A 42 -16.44 0.86 -15.07
CA GLU A 42 -16.07 -0.08 -16.10
C GLU A 42 -14.80 -0.74 -15.57
N ASN A 43 -14.92 -2.04 -15.33
CA ASN A 43 -14.11 -2.85 -14.45
C ASN A 43 -12.74 -3.10 -15.10
N TRP A 44 -12.02 -2.03 -15.44
CA TRP A 44 -10.81 -2.04 -16.25
C TRP A 44 -9.63 -2.69 -15.50
N TYR A 45 -9.70 -2.73 -14.17
CA TYR A 45 -8.71 -3.36 -13.29
C TYR A 45 -9.31 -4.52 -12.51
N SER A 46 -8.51 -5.56 -12.30
CA SER A 46 -8.97 -6.79 -11.63
C SER A 46 -8.95 -6.67 -10.10
N SER A 47 -8.28 -5.66 -9.54
CA SER A 47 -8.18 -5.44 -8.09
C SER A 47 -8.01 -3.96 -7.70
N PRO A 48 -8.33 -3.59 -6.44
CA PRO A 48 -8.03 -2.26 -5.88
C PRO A 48 -6.53 -1.93 -5.95
N LYS A 49 -5.66 -2.91 -5.70
CA LYS A 49 -4.21 -2.76 -5.81
C LYS A 49 -3.79 -2.35 -7.22
N GLN A 50 -4.21 -3.08 -8.25
CA GLN A 50 -3.85 -2.78 -9.64
C GLN A 50 -4.30 -1.36 -10.03
N SER A 51 -5.52 -0.99 -9.63
CA SER A 51 -6.08 0.34 -9.89
C SER A 51 -5.21 1.44 -9.27
N MET A 52 -4.79 1.26 -8.01
CA MET A 52 -3.99 2.27 -7.31
C MET A 52 -2.54 2.30 -7.78
N VAL A 53 -1.92 1.16 -8.07
CA VAL A 53 -0.56 1.12 -8.64
C VAL A 53 -0.52 1.86 -9.97
N SER A 54 -1.41 1.51 -10.90
CA SER A 54 -1.49 2.17 -12.21
C SER A 54 -1.80 3.67 -12.09
N TRP A 55 -2.67 4.06 -11.15
CA TRP A 55 -2.96 5.48 -10.90
C TRP A 55 -1.73 6.28 -10.52
N TYR A 56 -0.86 5.75 -9.65
CA TYR A 56 0.35 6.45 -9.23
C TYR A 56 1.46 6.41 -10.30
N GLU A 57 1.53 5.36 -11.11
CA GLU A 57 2.42 5.31 -12.28
C GLU A 57 2.02 6.36 -13.32
N ASP A 58 0.72 6.48 -13.63
CA ASP A 58 0.18 7.46 -14.59
C ASP A 58 0.39 8.92 -14.16
N LEU A 59 0.54 9.19 -12.85
CA LEU A 59 0.86 10.53 -12.37
C LEU A 59 2.26 10.98 -12.79
N GLU A 60 3.16 10.06 -13.11
CA GLU A 60 4.57 10.32 -13.42
C GLU A 60 4.86 10.48 -14.93
N SER A 61 3.96 10.09 -15.84
CA SER A 61 4.28 9.95 -17.28
C SER A 61 4.92 11.19 -17.95
N PRO A 62 6.21 11.11 -18.34
CA PRO A 62 6.97 12.22 -18.94
C PRO A 62 6.92 12.28 -20.48
N ASP A 63 6.21 11.36 -21.16
CA ASP A 63 6.28 11.12 -22.61
C ASP A 63 5.16 11.76 -23.46
N GLY A 64 4.51 12.81 -22.96
CA GLY A 64 3.82 13.76 -23.84
C GLY A 64 2.53 13.30 -24.49
N SER A 65 1.92 12.19 -24.06
CA SER A 65 0.50 11.95 -24.36
C SER A 65 -0.36 12.88 -23.47
N ALA A 66 -1.30 13.59 -24.10
CA ALA A 66 -1.93 14.77 -23.53
C ALA A 66 -2.80 14.48 -22.29
N ARG A 67 -2.21 14.53 -21.08
CA ARG A 67 -2.88 14.97 -19.85
C ARG A 67 -1.87 15.32 -18.75
N LYS A 68 -1.31 16.54 -18.87
CA LYS A 68 -0.72 17.42 -17.84
C LYS A 68 -0.01 16.72 -16.66
N ARG A 69 1.28 17.01 -16.45
CA ARG A 69 2.00 16.84 -15.16
C ARG A 69 1.06 17.02 -13.96
N ARG A 70 0.55 15.93 -13.37
CA ARG A 70 -0.41 15.99 -12.26
C ARG A 70 0.32 15.88 -10.92
N SER A 71 1.44 16.60 -10.79
CA SER A 71 2.38 16.55 -9.67
C SER A 71 3.08 15.20 -9.51
N LEU A 72 4.37 15.25 -9.22
CA LEU A 72 5.18 14.07 -8.92
C LEU A 72 4.96 13.59 -7.48
N GLU A 73 4.18 14.29 -6.65
CA GLU A 73 3.99 13.96 -5.24
C GLU A 73 2.85 12.95 -5.03
N ALA A 74 3.12 11.90 -4.25
CA ALA A 74 2.11 10.92 -3.85
C ALA A 74 0.94 11.56 -3.08
N ARG A 75 1.21 12.60 -2.27
CA ARG A 75 0.19 13.40 -1.58
C ARG A 75 -0.87 13.97 -2.54
N VAL A 76 -0.44 14.43 -3.71
CA VAL A 76 -1.36 14.97 -4.71
C VAL A 76 -2.20 13.85 -5.32
N GLY A 77 -1.62 12.68 -5.54
CA GLY A 77 -2.36 11.49 -5.98
C GLY A 77 -3.44 11.07 -4.98
N TRP A 78 -3.14 11.08 -3.67
CA TRP A 78 -4.11 10.79 -2.62
C TRP A 78 -5.29 11.78 -2.62
N ASN A 79 -4.98 13.08 -2.64
CA ASN A 79 -5.98 14.13 -2.59
C ASN A 79 -6.84 14.20 -3.87
N ARG A 80 -6.33 13.69 -4.99
CA ARG A 80 -7.06 13.65 -6.28
C ARG A 80 -7.68 12.29 -6.61
N SER A 81 -7.45 11.26 -5.79
CA SER A 81 -8.05 9.94 -6.03
C SER A 81 -9.58 10.03 -6.06
N THR A 82 -10.19 9.26 -6.96
CA THR A 82 -11.65 9.15 -7.08
C THR A 82 -12.15 7.75 -6.78
N SER A 83 -11.28 6.85 -6.32
CA SER A 83 -11.62 5.47 -5.95
C SER A 83 -11.68 5.35 -4.42
N PRO A 84 -12.89 5.29 -3.81
CA PRO A 84 -13.02 5.09 -2.38
C PRO A 84 -12.45 3.74 -1.93
N GLN A 85 -12.70 2.67 -2.70
CA GLN A 85 -12.20 1.33 -2.41
C GLN A 85 -10.66 1.29 -2.47
N GLY A 86 -10.05 1.90 -3.49
CA GLY A 86 -8.59 1.97 -3.60
C GLY A 86 -7.94 2.76 -2.47
N MET A 87 -8.60 3.82 -1.97
CA MET A 87 -8.11 4.56 -0.80
C MET A 87 -8.13 3.74 0.50
N LEU A 88 -9.21 3.00 0.74
CA LEU A 88 -9.31 2.09 1.88
C LEU A 88 -8.28 0.96 1.79
N TRP A 89 -8.09 0.40 0.58
CA TRP A 89 -7.07 -0.62 0.34
C TRP A 89 -5.67 -0.11 0.69
N ILE A 90 -5.28 1.11 0.28
CA ILE A 90 -3.96 1.66 0.64
C ILE A 90 -3.77 1.72 2.15
N ALA A 91 -4.78 2.22 2.88
CA ALA A 91 -4.69 2.37 4.33
C ALA A 91 -4.60 1.00 5.02
N GLU A 92 -5.46 0.05 4.65
CA GLU A 92 -5.47 -1.30 5.21
C GLU A 92 -4.18 -2.06 4.88
N ALA A 93 -3.68 -1.92 3.65
CA ALA A 93 -2.46 -2.58 3.19
C ALA A 93 -1.20 -2.07 3.90
N LEU A 94 -1.21 -0.80 4.32
CA LEU A 94 -0.16 -0.20 5.13
C LEU A 94 -0.33 -0.47 6.63
N GLY A 95 -1.38 -1.18 7.04
CA GLY A 95 -1.60 -1.60 8.43
C GLY A 95 -2.35 -0.57 9.29
N GLU A 96 -3.24 0.22 8.71
CA GLU A 96 -4.13 1.09 9.49
C GLU A 96 -4.97 0.30 10.50
N ASP A 97 -5.32 0.96 11.61
CA ASP A 97 -6.17 0.37 12.64
C ASP A 97 -7.58 0.04 12.12
N THR A 98 -8.07 -1.14 12.50
CA THR A 98 -9.37 -1.66 12.08
C THR A 98 -10.53 -0.76 12.51
N ALA A 99 -10.46 -0.09 13.66
CA ALA A 99 -11.52 0.82 14.10
C ALA A 99 -11.58 2.06 13.21
N THR A 100 -10.43 2.64 12.87
CA THR A 100 -10.33 3.78 11.93
C THR A 100 -10.82 3.41 10.53
N LEU A 101 -10.46 2.23 10.02
CA LEU A 101 -10.94 1.74 8.72
C LEU A 101 -12.46 1.55 8.70
N ASN A 102 -13.02 0.93 9.73
CA ASN A 102 -14.47 0.73 9.84
C ASN A 102 -15.23 2.06 9.97
N GLU A 103 -14.70 3.03 10.72
CA GLU A 103 -15.27 4.37 10.79
C GLU A 103 -15.27 5.06 9.40
N ALA A 104 -14.16 4.98 8.67
CA ALA A 104 -14.05 5.53 7.34
C ALA A 104 -15.03 4.87 6.36
N VAL A 105 -15.17 3.54 6.43
CA VAL A 105 -16.16 2.77 5.65
C VAL A 105 -17.58 3.21 5.96
N GLU A 106 -17.93 3.34 7.24
CA GLU A 106 -19.26 3.77 7.69
C GLU A 106 -19.60 5.17 7.20
N GLU A 107 -18.69 6.13 7.40
CA GLU A 107 -18.87 7.51 6.95
C GLU A 107 -18.96 7.63 5.42
N ALA A 108 -18.15 6.86 4.69
CA ALA A 108 -18.22 6.80 3.24
C ALA A 108 -19.55 6.18 2.77
N SER A 109 -20.00 5.08 3.39
CA SER A 109 -21.22 4.37 3.02
C SER A 109 -22.49 5.21 3.18
N ARG A 110 -22.46 6.26 4.00
CA ARG A 110 -23.55 7.25 4.14
C ARG A 110 -23.64 8.22 2.94
N ARG A 111 -22.67 8.21 2.02
CA ARG A 111 -22.58 9.13 0.88
C ARG A 111 -22.89 8.42 -0.43
N LYS A 112 -23.74 9.04 -1.25
CA LYS A 112 -24.15 8.51 -2.56
C LYS A 112 -23.10 8.72 -3.67
N ARG A 113 -22.36 9.84 -3.64
CA ARG A 113 -21.41 10.20 -4.70
C ARG A 113 -20.01 9.71 -4.35
N LEU A 114 -19.30 9.09 -5.29
CA LEU A 114 -17.92 8.61 -5.12
C LEU A 114 -16.96 9.71 -4.61
N THR A 115 -17.09 10.93 -5.13
CA THR A 115 -16.27 12.07 -4.67
C THR A 115 -16.55 12.44 -3.21
N SER A 116 -17.80 12.32 -2.76
CA SER A 116 -18.19 12.53 -1.37
C SER A 116 -17.73 11.39 -0.46
N GLN A 117 -17.75 10.14 -0.95
CA GLN A 117 -17.17 8.98 -0.26
C GLN A 117 -15.66 9.17 -0.06
N CYS A 118 -14.91 9.49 -1.12
CA CYS A 118 -13.48 9.80 -1.02
C CYS A 118 -13.22 10.94 -0.04
N SER A 119 -14.04 11.99 -0.07
CA SER A 119 -13.92 13.12 0.87
C SER A 119 -14.19 12.72 2.32
N ALA A 120 -15.08 11.76 2.56
CA ALA A 120 -15.30 11.20 3.89
C ALA A 120 -14.09 10.40 4.36
N ILE A 121 -13.54 9.52 3.52
CA ILE A 121 -12.33 8.75 3.82
C ILE A 121 -11.16 9.68 4.16
N ARG A 122 -10.93 10.76 3.40
CA ARG A 122 -9.82 11.70 3.70
C ARG A 122 -9.94 12.41 5.03
N ARG A 123 -11.15 12.54 5.58
CA ARG A 123 -11.35 13.16 6.90
C ARG A 123 -10.91 12.22 8.01
N SER A 124 -11.22 10.93 7.89
CA SER A 124 -10.80 9.90 8.84
C SER A 124 -9.32 9.52 8.65
N ILE A 125 -8.86 9.49 7.41
CA ILE A 125 -7.52 9.05 7.01
C ILE A 125 -6.90 10.14 6.11
N PRO A 126 -6.35 11.22 6.69
CA PRO A 126 -5.66 12.25 5.92
C PRO A 126 -4.32 11.75 5.38
N TRP A 127 -3.71 12.48 4.44
CA TRP A 127 -2.39 12.11 3.90
C TRP A 127 -1.33 11.93 4.99
N ALA A 128 -1.30 12.82 5.99
CA ALA A 128 -0.35 12.73 7.10
C ALA A 128 -0.38 11.35 7.78
N ARG A 129 -1.57 10.75 7.89
CA ARG A 129 -1.73 9.41 8.46
C ARG A 129 -1.16 8.33 7.54
N ILE A 130 -1.40 8.42 6.23
CA ILE A 130 -0.80 7.51 5.24
C ILE A 130 0.74 7.60 5.28
N ALA A 131 1.29 8.80 5.45
CA ALA A 131 2.73 9.00 5.56
C ALA A 131 3.32 8.37 6.83
N GLU A 132 2.63 8.47 7.96
CA GLU A 132 2.99 7.76 9.20
C GLU A 132 3.02 6.24 9.01
N LEU A 133 1.94 5.68 8.45
CA LEU A 133 1.86 4.23 8.18
C LEU A 133 2.97 3.77 7.22
N LEU A 134 3.26 4.57 6.20
CA LEU A 134 4.35 4.28 5.28
C LEU A 134 5.72 4.29 5.97
N ALA A 135 5.96 5.24 6.88
CA ALA A 135 7.19 5.29 7.65
C ALA A 135 7.33 4.03 8.53
N ALA A 136 6.26 3.66 9.25
CA ALA A 136 6.23 2.45 10.07
C ALA A 136 6.48 1.17 9.23
N HIS A 137 5.80 1.03 8.09
CA HIS A 137 5.98 -0.09 7.18
C HIS A 137 7.43 -0.22 6.67
N ARG A 138 8.11 0.90 6.40
CA ARG A 138 9.52 0.93 6.00
C ARG A 138 10.44 0.50 7.14
N GLU A 139 10.18 0.94 8.36
CA GLU A 139 10.96 0.53 9.54
C GLU A 139 10.84 -0.97 9.81
N GLU A 140 9.65 -1.54 9.72
CA GLU A 140 9.41 -2.98 9.85
C GLU A 140 10.16 -3.77 8.79
N THR A 141 10.07 -3.34 7.53
CA THR A 141 10.76 -3.97 6.40
C THR A 141 12.29 -3.90 6.58
N GLN A 142 12.83 -2.76 6.99
CA GLN A 142 14.27 -2.59 7.25
C GLN A 142 14.75 -3.37 8.48
N GLY A 143 13.93 -3.45 9.54
CA GLY A 143 14.21 -4.23 10.74
C GLY A 143 14.27 -5.73 10.46
N HIS A 144 13.38 -6.22 9.59
CA HIS A 144 13.39 -7.61 9.12
C HIS A 144 14.65 -7.92 8.30
N PHE A 145 15.08 -7.01 7.42
CA PHE A 145 16.34 -7.12 6.68
C PHE A 145 17.57 -7.16 7.60
N LYS A 146 17.63 -6.30 8.62
CA LYS A 146 18.75 -6.28 9.59
C LYS A 146 18.81 -7.56 10.44
N LYS A 147 17.66 -8.15 10.82
CA LYS A 147 17.61 -9.45 11.50
C LYS A 147 18.06 -10.60 10.59
N GLY A 148 17.61 -10.61 9.32
CA GLY A 148 18.02 -11.60 8.32
C GLY A 148 19.52 -11.58 8.04
N ALA A 149 20.11 -10.39 7.88
CA ALA A 149 21.55 -10.22 7.67
C ALA A 149 22.38 -10.68 8.89
N LYS A 150 21.93 -10.41 10.12
CA LYS A 150 22.58 -10.90 11.34
C LYS A 150 22.51 -12.43 11.48
N SER A 151 21.41 -13.06 11.07
CA SER A 151 21.26 -14.51 11.06
C SER A 151 22.24 -15.18 10.08
N LEU A 152 22.37 -14.63 8.87
CA LEU A 152 23.33 -15.10 7.86
C LEU A 152 24.79 -14.96 8.31
N ALA A 153 25.15 -13.84 8.95
CA ALA A 153 26.49 -13.65 9.51
C ALA A 153 26.81 -14.63 10.65
N LYS A 154 25.81 -15.01 11.47
CA LYS A 154 25.98 -15.98 12.57
C LYS A 154 26.04 -17.44 12.07
N GLY A 155 25.38 -17.76 10.95
CA GLY A 155 25.42 -19.08 10.32
C GLY A 155 26.75 -19.40 9.61
N ALA A 156 27.49 -18.38 9.17
CA ALA A 156 28.78 -18.55 8.50
C ALA A 156 29.94 -18.91 9.47
N GLY A 157 29.82 -18.59 10.77
CA GLY A 157 30.86 -18.84 11.77
C GLY A 157 30.84 -20.24 12.42
N SER A 158 29.77 -21.04 12.22
CA SER A 158 29.59 -22.31 12.98
C SER A 158 29.93 -23.58 12.19
N LYS A 159 30.38 -23.48 10.93
CA LYS A 159 30.66 -24.64 10.04
C LYS A 159 32.14 -25.02 9.88
N LEU A 160 33.06 -24.46 10.66
CA LEU A 160 34.50 -24.78 10.54
C LEU A 160 35.13 -25.49 11.75
N ALA A 161 34.36 -25.88 12.76
CA ALA A 161 34.86 -26.66 13.90
C ALA A 161 34.08 -27.97 14.04
N GLY A 162 34.47 -29.00 13.30
CA GLY A 162 33.82 -30.32 13.44
C GLY A 162 34.40 -31.44 12.58
N TRP A 163 35.24 -31.14 11.60
CA TRP A 163 35.95 -32.15 10.81
C TRP A 163 37.42 -32.08 11.15
N LEU A 164 37.89 -32.94 12.06
CA LEU A 164 39.27 -33.51 12.11
C LEU A 164 39.56 -34.24 13.44
N SER A 165 38.57 -34.83 14.10
CA SER A 165 38.84 -35.80 15.18
C SER A 165 38.10 -37.11 14.95
N GLY A 166 38.85 -38.11 14.50
CA GLY A 166 38.54 -39.50 14.80
C GLY A 166 38.21 -40.39 13.60
N ARG A 167 39.23 -41.08 13.07
CA ARG A 167 39.13 -42.52 12.88
C ARG A 167 40.52 -43.17 12.80
N ARG A 168 40.97 -43.75 13.92
CA ARG A 168 41.92 -44.86 13.93
C ARG A 168 41.13 -46.16 13.85
N ARG A 169 41.78 -47.18 13.25
CA ARG A 169 41.53 -48.64 13.32
C ARG A 169 40.35 -49.16 12.46
N ASP A 170 40.43 -50.29 11.76
CA ASP A 170 41.29 -51.49 11.86
C ASP A 170 41.55 -52.14 10.47
N CYS A 171 42.73 -52.75 10.30
CA CYS A 171 43.00 -54.13 9.83
C CYS A 171 44.52 -54.34 9.79
#